data_AF-A0A2V3S2G4-F1
#
_entry.id   AF-A0A2V3S2G4-F1
#
_cell.length_a   1.000
_cell.length_b   1.000
_cell.length_c   1.000
_cell.angle_alpha   90.00
_cell.angle_beta   90.00
_cell.angle_gamma   90.00
#
_symmetry.space_group_name_H-M   'P 1'
#
loop_
_entity.id
_entity.type
_entity.pdbx_description
1 polymer ?
#
loop_
_entity_poly.entity_id
_entity_poly.type
_entity_poly.pdbx_seq_one_letter_code
_entity_poly.pdbx_strand_id
1 'polypeptide(L)' 'MREPKQIRDQIEQNRHELSRLAEYHGMQDYKVLQQSMVLDELINEYNRFKYKKHFMKRQPIA' A
#
# COMPACT_ATOMS: atom_id res chain seq x y z
N MET A 1 -4.98 9.14 -13.28
CA MET A 1 -4.92 7.89 -12.48
C MET A 1 -3.46 7.59 -12.21
N ARG A 2 -3.05 7.36 -10.96
CA ARG A 2 -1.69 6.90 -10.66
C ARG A 2 -1.48 5.53 -11.30
N GLU A 3 -0.32 5.33 -11.93
CA GLU A 3 -0.04 4.03 -12.53
C GLU A 3 0.20 2.99 -11.43
N PRO A 4 -0.20 1.71 -11.61
CA PRO A 4 0.02 0.66 -10.61
C PRO A 4 1.49 0.53 -10.16
N LYS A 5 2.42 0.86 -11.06
CA LYS A 5 3.86 0.88 -10.77
C LYS A 5 4.22 1.97 -9.76
N GLN A 6 3.67 3.18 -9.91
CA GLN A 6 3.90 4.30 -9.00
C GLN A 6 3.38 4.00 -7.59
N ILE A 7 2.20 3.37 -7.47
CA ILE A 7 1.65 2.99 -6.16
C ILE A 7 2.52 1.92 -5.50
N ARG A 8 3.01 0.94 -6.28
CA ARG A 8 3.92 -0.09 -5.77
C ARG A 8 5.24 0.49 -5.27
N ASP A 9 5.82 1.43 -6.01
CA ASP A 9 7.08 2.07 -5.61
C ASP A 9 6.87 2.92 -4.34
N GLN A 10 5.70 3.58 -4.21
CA GLN A 10 5.31 4.31 -2.98
C GLN A 10 5.15 3.38 -1.77
N ILE A 11 4.54 2.20 -1.96
CA ILE A 11 4.41 1.17 -0.92
C ILE A 11 5.79 0.74 -0.42
N GLU A 12 6.74 0.47 -1.33
CA GLU A 12 8.06 0.01 -0.93
C GLU A 12 8.85 1.09 -0.19
N GLN A 13 8.75 2.35 -0.61
CA GLN A 13 9.32 3.48 0.13
C GLN A 13 8.75 3.58 1.55
N ASN A 14 7.41 3.48 1.69
CA ASN A 14 6.75 3.54 2.99
C ASN A 14 7.13 2.34 3.88
N ARG A 15 7.36 1.15 3.30
CA ARG A 15 7.87 -0.02 4.04
C ARG A 15 9.24 0.24 4.63
N HIS A 16 10.17 0.78 3.84
CA HIS A 16 11.51 1.12 4.33
C HIS A 16 11.47 2.16 5.44
N GLU A 17 10.63 3.18 5.30
CA GLU A 17 10.46 4.22 6.31
C GLU A 17 9.86 3.65 7.61
N LEU A 18 8.84 2.80 7.51
CA LEU A 18 8.25 2.13 8.66
C LEU A 18 9.27 1.24 9.40
N SER A 19 10.06 0.44 8.65
CA SER A 19 11.13 -0.37 9.23
C SER A 19 12.14 0.48 9.97
N ARG A 20 12.56 1.60 9.37
CA ARG A 20 13.50 2.54 10.00
C ARG A 20 12.92 3.14 11.28
N LEU A 21 11.66 3.59 11.26
CA LEU A 21 11.00 4.13 12.45
C LEU A 21 10.87 3.07 13.56
N ALA A 22 10.55 1.83 13.20
CA ALA A 22 10.44 0.72 14.15
C ALA A 22 11.79 0.36 14.79
N GLU A 23 12.87 0.42 14.02
CA GLU A 23 14.24 0.20 14.53
C GLU A 23 14.67 1.31 15.51
N TYR A 24 14.34 2.58 15.23
CA TYR A 24 14.76 3.70 16.08
C TYR A 24 13.86 3.92 17.31
N HIS A 25 12.55 3.75 17.16
CA HIS A 25 11.57 4.13 18.18
C HIS A 25 10.84 2.94 18.82
N GLY A 26 10.91 1.75 18.21
CA GLY A 26 10.18 0.57 18.63
C GLY A 26 8.75 0.52 18.07
N MET A 27 8.19 -0.69 18.00
CA MET A 27 6.91 -0.94 17.30
C MET A 27 5.68 -0.24 17.90
N GLN A 28 5.75 0.14 19.18
CA GLN A 28 4.63 0.79 19.88
C GLN A 28 4.67 2.31 19.80
N ASP A 29 5.70 2.89 19.18
CA ASP A 29 5.79 4.35 19.02
C ASP A 29 4.67 4.86 18.11
N TYR A 30 4.07 6.00 18.48
CA TYR A 30 2.95 6.56 17.75
C TYR A 30 3.29 6.85 16.28
N LYS A 31 4.54 7.21 15.96
CA LYS A 31 4.98 7.48 14.59
C LYS A 31 5.01 6.21 13.77
N VAL A 32 5.42 5.09 14.38
CA VAL A 32 5.43 3.77 13.74
C VAL A 32 3.99 3.34 13.45
N LEU A 33 3.08 3.51 14.41
CA LEU A 33 1.66 3.19 14.23
C LEU A 33 0.98 4.06 13.17
N GLN A 34 1.27 5.36 13.13
CA GLN A 34 0.75 6.25 12.09
C GLN A 34 1.29 5.87 10.70
N GLN A 35 2.60 5.61 10.60
CA GLN A 35 3.21 5.21 9.34
C GLN A 35 2.67 3.85 8.84
N SER A 36 2.36 2.91 9.73
CA SER A 36 1.75 1.63 9.32
C SER A 36 0.34 1.82 8.76
N MET A 37 -0.45 2.75 9.32
CA MET A 37 -1.78 3.07 8.78
C MET A 37 -1.69 3.65 7.36
N VAL A 38 -0.74 4.56 7.11
CA VAL A 38 -0.51 5.12 5.77
C VAL A 38 -0.12 4.02 4.77
N LEU A 39 0.77 3.11 5.19
CA LEU A 39 1.18 1.98 4.37
C LEU A 39 0.00 1.06 4.04
N ASP A 40 -0.86 0.75 5.01
CA ASP A 40 -2.05 -0.07 4.81
C ASP A 40 -3.04 0.58 3.83
N GLU A 41 -3.24 1.90 3.91
CA GLU A 41 -4.07 2.63 2.95
C GLU A 41 -3.53 2.54 1.52
N LEU A 42 -2.22 2.68 1.33
CA LEU A 42 -1.57 2.55 0.03
C LEU A 42 -1.69 1.13 -0.54
N ILE A 43 -1.50 0.11 0.31
CA ILE A 43 -1.69 -1.30 -0.08
C ILE A 43 -3.14 -1.56 -0.49
N ASN A 44 -4.10 -1.04 0.29
CA ASN A 44 -5.51 -1.15 -0.03
C ASN A 44 -5.88 -0.44 -1.34
N GLU A 45 -5.31 0.73 -1.60
CA GLU A 45 -5.46 1.43 -2.88
C GLU A 45 -4.92 0.59 -4.04
N TYR A 46 -3.69 0.07 -3.94
CA TYR A 46 -3.11 -0.81 -4.95
C TYR A 46 -3.97 -2.06 -5.21
N ASN A 47 -4.44 -2.69 -4.14
CA ASN A 47 -5.32 -3.85 -4.22
C ASN A 47 -6.62 -3.50 -4.93
N ARG A 48 -7.28 -2.38 -4.60
CA ARG A 48 -8.48 -1.90 -5.30
C ARG A 48 -8.25 -1.73 -6.79
N PHE A 49 -7.11 -1.16 -7.22
CA PHE A 49 -6.75 -1.07 -8.64
C PHE A 49 -6.57 -2.44 -9.29
N LYS A 50 -5.85 -3.36 -8.62
CA LYS A 50 -5.59 -4.71 -9.12
C LYS A 50 -6.88 -5.51 -9.27
N TYR A 51 -7.76 -5.48 -8.27
CA TYR A 51 -9.03 -6.21 -8.27
C TYR A 51 -10.05 -5.59 -9.23
N LYS A 52 -10.19 -4.26 -9.31
CA LYS A 52 -11.05 -3.61 -10.33
C LYS A 52 -10.66 -4.02 -11.76
N LYS A 53 -9.36 -4.07 -12.05
CA LYS A 53 -8.85 -4.56 -13.34
C LYS A 53 -9.16 -6.05 -13.57
N HIS A 54 -9.18 -6.86 -12.52
CA HIS A 54 -9.51 -8.29 -12.62
C HIS A 54 -11.00 -8.52 -12.87
N PHE A 55 -11.89 -7.74 -12.24
CA PHE A 55 -13.33 -7.77 -12.50
C PHE A 55 -13.67 -7.31 -13.93
N MET A 56 -13.05 -6.23 -14.43
CA MET A 56 -13.28 -5.77 -15.81
C MET A 56 -12.74 -6.74 -16.88
N LYS A 57 -11.74 -7.58 -16.55
CA LYS A 57 -11.25 -8.63 -17.46
C LYS A 57 -12.13 -9.87 -17.52
N ARG A 58 -13.07 -10.03 -16.58
CA ARG A 58 -14.06 -11.11 -16.53
C ARG A 58 -15.45 -10.53 -16.82
N GLN A 59 -15.65 -9.97 -18.02
CA GLN A 59 -17.02 -9.82 -18.51
C GLN A 59 -17.51 -11.22 -18.93
N PRO A 60 -18.70 -11.67 -18.48
CA PRO A 60 -19.29 -12.89 -19.02
C PRO A 60 -19.61 -12.63 -20.49
N ILE A 61 -19.22 -13.58 -21.35
CA ILE A 61 -19.73 -13.67 -22.71
C ILE A 61 -21.23 -13.93 -22.52
N ALA A 62 -22.06 -12.91 -22.80
CA ALA A 62 -23.50 -13.06 -22.94
C ALA A 62 -23.82 -13.65 -24.32
#